data_AF-A0A8J3MY16-F1
#
_entry.id   AF-A0A8J3MY16-F1
#
_cell.length_a   1.000
_cell.length_b   1.000
_cell.length_c   1.000
_cell.angle_alpha   90.00
_cell.angle_beta   90.00
_cell.angle_gamma   90.00
#
_symmetry.space_group_name_H-M   'P 1'
#
loop_
_entity.id
_entity.type
_entity.pdbx_description
1 polymer ?
#
loop_
_entity_poly.entity_id
_entity_poly.type
_entity_poly.pdbx_seq_one_letter_code
_entity_poly.pdbx_strand_id
1 'polypeptide(L)'
;MHPQTNEPVPSLIADLENDLSMNERILLWLLKQPLQRIGDLAFTLKRHASSISRHLDVLERQGLVEPIRVCLTEATLYYLTTAGIGIVADILGADPVKLAQVWKAGERHLLGQLSRLSPLLRLRDVVHGFVAHTPTRLAHSGGHTATLRWHQVQEYTHSFLFKGKPERCRVDAILAMVRPALHGDNTQDEALFSVLWMLDPGLVGRGDLRLIQQRLEALLKFRESAERWPWYSHFPPLLILTRDTRSRTLWQRRAKAASERLRVAPLVGAIANLASDTVSSRSNPWLLPWQHLATERPCHLEEILHPMPTQATLPHVLAPKMMPPGIFALSQKKSKQPKLMKETLSTHILLNGKDKRENIALLGLQLSQRHLECLLRLYEHPLLSRDELATFTRLQPDTVTRYLYDLRKHACIERYDTPHAKRYALSERGGRFIAMYLQLSLLHVFESSASGAYVQRGVPHLLRRIAHTAGIYSFLARMQEGAEREGHVLEWWETEERSARRYRMQGQWHNFLPDATFCYAAGAKRFCSWLEWDEGTMHARDLTTKFSSYAHYLETQTWMREYATLPILLVVVPHPGQEQRMSHVVRNALEDTSLVVRVTTTTRLDEKGPLAEIWHQILPPTKNQQRGLLDVSH
;
A
#
# COMPACT_ATOMS: atom_id res chain seq x y z
N MET A 1 23.42 34.40 -22.53
CA MET A 1 24.37 33.27 -22.55
C MET A 1 23.58 31.98 -22.52
N HIS A 2 23.35 31.36 -23.68
CA HIS A 2 22.75 30.03 -23.74
C HIS A 2 23.77 29.01 -23.23
N PRO A 3 23.43 28.16 -22.25
CA PRO A 3 24.31 27.08 -21.84
C PRO A 3 24.50 26.15 -23.05
N GLN A 4 25.76 25.88 -23.42
CA GLN A 4 26.09 24.85 -24.40
C GLN A 4 25.43 23.53 -23.96
N THR A 5 24.48 23.06 -24.76
CA THR A 5 23.77 21.81 -24.53
C THR A 5 24.72 20.67 -24.87
N ASN A 6 25.48 20.20 -23.86
CA ASN A 6 26.14 18.90 -23.93
C ASN A 6 25.10 17.84 -24.28
N GLU A 7 25.25 17.22 -25.45
CA GLU A 7 24.41 16.10 -25.86
C GLU A 7 24.48 15.01 -24.77
N PRO A 8 23.33 14.46 -24.34
CA PRO A 8 23.30 13.44 -23.32
C PRO A 8 23.86 12.14 -23.92
N VAL A 9 25.05 11.71 -23.48
CA VAL A 9 25.59 10.37 -23.75
C VAL A 9 24.81 9.36 -22.90
N PRO A 10 23.82 8.61 -23.44
CA PRO A 10 22.99 7.73 -22.64
C PRO A 10 23.61 6.33 -22.50
N SER A 11 24.79 6.07 -23.09
CA SER A 11 25.26 4.71 -23.38
C SER A 11 26.40 4.18 -22.51
N LEU A 12 27.16 5.03 -21.80
CA LEU A 12 28.43 4.62 -21.17
C LEU A 12 28.30 3.38 -20.26
N ILE A 13 27.23 3.26 -19.48
CA ILE A 13 27.06 2.08 -18.59
C ILE A 13 26.57 0.85 -19.37
N ALA A 14 25.71 1.03 -20.38
CA ALA A 14 25.19 -0.08 -21.17
C ALA A 14 26.27 -0.68 -22.09
N ASP A 15 27.17 0.16 -22.60
CA ASP A 15 28.30 -0.27 -23.43
C ASP A 15 29.33 -1.02 -22.57
N LEU A 16 29.65 -0.48 -21.39
CA LEU A 16 30.54 -1.15 -20.43
C LEU A 16 30.01 -2.53 -20.00
N GLU A 17 28.69 -2.69 -19.84
CA GLU A 17 28.09 -3.96 -19.40
C GLU A 17 28.36 -5.15 -20.33
N ASN A 18 28.69 -4.91 -21.61
CA ASN A 18 29.01 -5.97 -22.56
C ASN A 18 30.44 -6.52 -22.40
N ASP A 19 31.37 -5.69 -21.94
CA ASP A 19 32.78 -6.05 -21.76
C ASP A 19 33.07 -6.62 -20.37
N LEU A 20 32.18 -6.39 -19.41
CA LEU A 20 32.33 -6.88 -18.04
C LEU A 20 32.13 -8.40 -17.93
N SER A 21 32.96 -9.03 -17.09
CA SER A 21 32.76 -10.41 -16.67
C SER A 21 31.43 -10.59 -15.94
N MET A 22 30.94 -11.84 -15.84
CA MET A 22 29.68 -12.11 -15.14
C MET A 22 29.70 -11.67 -13.67
N ASN A 23 30.84 -11.80 -12.99
CA ASN A 23 31.00 -11.35 -11.60
C ASN A 23 30.82 -9.83 -11.49
N GLU A 24 31.49 -9.08 -12.35
CA GLU A 24 31.41 -7.60 -12.37
C GLU A 24 30.00 -7.12 -12.71
N ARG A 25 29.31 -7.82 -13.62
CA ARG A 25 27.91 -7.54 -13.95
C ARG A 25 26.96 -7.80 -12.78
N ILE A 26 27.16 -8.88 -12.01
CA ILE A 26 26.40 -9.16 -10.78
C ILE A 26 26.66 -8.05 -9.76
N LEU A 27 27.91 -7.67 -9.53
CA LEU A 27 28.27 -6.63 -8.58
C LEU A 27 27.65 -5.27 -8.97
N LEU A 28 27.80 -4.88 -10.23
CA LEU A 28 27.22 -3.64 -10.76
C LEU A 28 25.69 -3.63 -10.64
N TRP A 29 25.03 -4.78 -10.87
CA TRP A 29 23.59 -4.87 -10.69
C TRP A 29 23.17 -4.77 -9.22
N LEU A 30 23.85 -5.47 -8.31
CA LEU A 30 23.57 -5.41 -6.88
C LEU A 30 23.84 -4.02 -6.27
N LEU A 31 24.75 -3.24 -6.86
CA LEU A 31 24.91 -1.83 -6.52
C LEU A 31 23.65 -1.04 -6.88
N LYS A 32 23.16 -1.17 -8.11
CA LYS A 32 22.00 -0.43 -8.63
C LYS A 32 20.70 -0.86 -7.96
N GLN A 33 20.58 -2.15 -7.69
CA GLN A 33 19.38 -2.83 -7.20
C GLN A 33 19.79 -3.77 -6.07
N PRO A 34 19.94 -3.29 -4.83
CA PRO A 34 20.29 -4.17 -3.72
C PRO A 34 19.15 -5.15 -3.37
N LEU A 35 19.46 -6.13 -2.52
CA LEU A 35 18.51 -7.11 -1.98
C LEU A 35 17.80 -7.93 -3.07
N GLN A 36 18.56 -8.55 -3.97
CA GLN A 36 18.04 -9.34 -5.10
C GLN A 36 17.97 -10.83 -4.78
N ARG A 37 16.97 -11.53 -5.34
CA ARG A 37 16.92 -13.00 -5.36
C ARG A 37 17.79 -13.52 -6.51
N ILE A 38 18.15 -14.80 -6.44
CA ILE A 38 18.81 -15.49 -7.58
C ILE A 38 17.94 -15.41 -8.85
N GLY A 39 16.63 -15.59 -8.72
CA GLY A 39 15.70 -15.46 -9.85
C GLY A 39 15.65 -14.06 -10.46
N ASP A 40 15.77 -13.02 -9.63
CA ASP A 40 15.83 -11.62 -10.10
C ASP A 40 17.09 -11.38 -10.93
N LEU A 41 18.24 -11.81 -10.42
CA LEU A 41 19.54 -11.70 -11.10
C LEU A 41 19.57 -12.51 -12.40
N ALA A 42 19.03 -13.73 -12.38
CA ALA A 42 18.92 -14.60 -13.55
C ALA A 42 18.10 -13.96 -14.67
N PHE A 43 16.94 -13.38 -14.30
CA PHE A 43 16.08 -12.67 -15.22
C PHE A 43 16.79 -11.47 -15.86
N THR A 44 17.33 -10.56 -15.04
CA THR A 44 17.95 -9.34 -15.55
C THR A 44 19.20 -9.63 -16.38
N LEU A 45 20.08 -10.50 -15.89
CA LEU A 45 21.36 -10.79 -16.57
C LEU A 45 21.19 -11.76 -17.74
N LYS A 46 19.97 -12.26 -18.00
CA LYS A 46 19.64 -13.23 -19.04
C LYS A 46 20.53 -14.47 -18.94
N ARG A 47 20.59 -15.03 -17.73
CA ARG A 47 21.39 -16.24 -17.41
C ARG A 47 20.56 -17.21 -16.59
N HIS A 48 20.92 -18.49 -16.69
CA HIS A 48 20.27 -19.51 -15.88
C HIS A 48 20.57 -19.31 -14.38
N ALA A 49 19.59 -19.58 -13.53
CA ALA A 49 19.69 -19.39 -12.07
C ALA A 49 20.86 -20.17 -11.46
N SER A 50 21.15 -21.38 -11.94
CA SER A 50 22.30 -22.17 -11.47
C SER A 50 23.65 -21.51 -11.77
N SER A 51 23.79 -20.83 -12.91
CA SER A 51 25.01 -20.10 -13.25
C SER A 51 25.18 -18.90 -12.33
N ILE A 52 24.11 -18.14 -12.10
CA ILE A 52 24.11 -17.03 -11.14
C ILE A 52 24.48 -17.51 -9.74
N SER A 53 23.92 -18.64 -9.28
CA SER A 53 24.25 -19.24 -7.99
C SER A 53 25.76 -19.51 -7.86
N ARG A 54 26.38 -20.15 -8.86
CA ARG A 54 27.83 -20.43 -8.84
C ARG A 54 28.67 -19.15 -8.74
N HIS A 55 28.29 -18.09 -9.44
CA HIS A 55 28.98 -16.80 -9.36
C HIS A 55 28.78 -16.12 -8.00
N LEU A 56 27.57 -16.17 -7.44
CA LEU A 56 27.30 -15.66 -6.08
C LEU A 56 28.12 -16.42 -5.03
N ASP A 57 28.27 -17.74 -5.13
CA ASP A 57 29.09 -18.54 -4.21
C ASP A 57 30.58 -18.13 -4.26
N VAL A 58 31.08 -17.71 -5.43
CA VAL A 58 32.43 -17.16 -5.57
C VAL A 58 32.53 -15.78 -4.92
N LEU A 59 31.59 -14.88 -5.23
CA LEU A 59 31.57 -13.52 -4.70
C LEU A 59 31.36 -13.49 -3.17
N GLU A 60 30.57 -14.41 -2.63
CA GLU A 60 30.36 -14.59 -1.19
C GLU A 60 31.64 -15.08 -0.49
N ARG A 61 32.33 -16.07 -1.06
CA ARG A 61 33.64 -16.53 -0.53
C ARG A 61 34.71 -15.43 -0.55
N GLN A 62 34.61 -14.51 -1.50
CA GLN A 62 35.47 -13.32 -1.57
C GLN A 62 35.02 -12.19 -0.64
N GLY A 63 33.87 -12.32 0.02
CA GLY A 63 33.31 -11.30 0.90
C GLY A 63 32.83 -10.04 0.18
N LEU A 64 32.56 -10.12 -1.13
CA LEU A 64 32.06 -9.00 -1.95
C LEU A 64 30.53 -8.89 -1.92
N VAL A 65 29.86 -10.01 -1.71
CA VAL A 65 28.41 -10.13 -1.60
C VAL A 65 28.07 -10.87 -0.31
N GLU A 66 26.94 -10.54 0.30
CA GLU A 66 26.44 -11.23 1.49
C GLU A 66 24.98 -11.64 1.32
N PRO A 67 24.61 -12.88 1.69
CA PRO A 67 23.23 -13.33 1.72
C PRO A 67 22.53 -12.94 3.02
N ILE A 68 21.28 -12.50 2.92
CA ILE A 68 20.35 -12.32 4.04
C ILE A 68 19.13 -13.21 3.82
N ARG A 69 18.78 -14.00 4.84
CA ARG A 69 17.52 -14.75 4.89
C ARG A 69 16.46 -13.92 5.58
N VAL A 70 15.30 -13.80 4.96
CA VAL A 70 14.21 -12.95 5.46
C VAL A 70 12.99 -13.81 5.76
N CYS A 71 12.54 -13.77 7.02
CA CYS A 71 11.36 -14.51 7.47
C CYS A 71 10.07 -14.09 6.73
N LEU A 72 10.05 -12.91 6.10
CA LEU A 72 8.92 -12.42 5.32
C LEU A 72 8.75 -13.13 3.97
N THR A 73 9.82 -13.64 3.34
CA THR A 73 9.73 -14.11 1.95
C THR A 73 10.33 -15.48 1.67
N GLU A 74 10.90 -16.18 2.67
CA GLU A 74 11.64 -17.46 2.55
C GLU A 74 12.85 -17.43 1.58
N ALA A 75 12.93 -16.42 0.72
CA ALA A 75 14.00 -16.21 -0.22
C ALA A 75 15.27 -15.69 0.48
N THR A 76 16.40 -16.12 -0.07
CA THR A 76 17.70 -15.53 0.23
C THR A 76 17.91 -14.32 -0.68
N LEU A 77 18.28 -13.20 -0.08
CA LEU A 77 18.53 -11.94 -0.78
C LEU A 77 20.01 -11.60 -0.71
N TYR A 78 20.54 -11.07 -1.80
CA TYR A 78 21.94 -10.70 -1.92
C TYR A 78 22.10 -9.19 -2.00
N TYR A 79 23.12 -8.66 -1.34
CA TYR A 79 23.52 -7.26 -1.42
C TYR A 79 25.05 -7.14 -1.41
N LEU A 80 25.57 -5.97 -1.81
CA LEU A 80 27.00 -5.71 -1.80
C LEU A 80 27.49 -5.39 -0.39
N THR A 81 28.61 -6.00 -0.01
CA THR A 81 29.38 -5.54 1.16
C THR A 81 30.11 -4.24 0.84
N THR A 82 30.70 -3.59 1.85
CA THR A 82 31.59 -2.43 1.62
C THR A 82 32.75 -2.76 0.68
N ALA A 83 33.28 -3.99 0.73
CA ALA A 83 34.33 -4.44 -0.18
C ALA A 83 33.81 -4.60 -1.61
N GLY A 84 32.61 -5.18 -1.78
CA GLY A 84 31.96 -5.26 -3.09
C GLY A 84 31.70 -3.90 -3.72
N ILE A 85 31.23 -2.93 -2.93
CA ILE A 85 31.07 -1.53 -3.37
C ILE A 85 32.41 -0.94 -3.79
N GLY A 86 33.50 -1.22 -3.06
CA GLY A 86 34.86 -0.79 -3.41
C GLY A 86 35.29 -1.28 -4.79
N ILE A 87 35.09 -2.57 -5.09
CA ILE A 87 35.41 -3.14 -6.40
C ILE A 87 34.60 -2.48 -7.52
N VAL A 88 33.29 -2.26 -7.32
CA VAL A 88 32.48 -1.56 -8.33
C VAL A 88 32.90 -0.11 -8.50
N ALA A 89 33.31 0.55 -7.41
CA ALA A 89 33.91 1.87 -7.46
C ALA A 89 35.18 1.89 -8.30
N ASP A 90 36.09 0.93 -8.13
CA ASP A 90 37.32 0.82 -8.92
C ASP A 90 37.03 0.61 -10.42
N ILE A 91 36.08 -0.28 -10.75
CA ILE A 91 35.64 -0.52 -12.14
C ILE A 91 35.09 0.77 -12.78
N LEU A 92 34.33 1.55 -12.01
CA LEU A 92 33.75 2.80 -12.48
C LEU A 92 34.69 4.00 -12.27
N GLY A 93 35.88 3.83 -11.68
CA GLY A 93 36.78 4.90 -11.28
C GLY A 93 36.24 5.87 -10.21
N ALA A 94 35.23 5.51 -9.43
CA ALA A 94 34.47 6.41 -8.55
C ALA A 94 34.80 6.26 -7.05
N ASP A 95 34.50 7.29 -6.25
CA ASP A 95 34.52 7.15 -4.79
C ASP A 95 33.42 6.19 -4.28
N PRO A 96 33.77 5.14 -3.49
CA PRO A 96 32.81 4.12 -3.06
C PRO A 96 31.71 4.65 -2.14
N VAL A 97 31.99 5.66 -1.32
CA VAL A 97 31.00 6.23 -0.38
C VAL A 97 29.94 7.02 -1.15
N LYS A 98 30.38 7.89 -2.06
CA LYS A 98 29.48 8.63 -2.95
C LYS A 98 28.68 7.68 -3.83
N LEU A 99 29.31 6.64 -4.35
CA LEU A 99 28.64 5.62 -5.17
C LEU A 99 27.54 4.90 -4.37
N ALA A 100 27.83 4.47 -3.15
CA ALA A 100 26.85 3.85 -2.26
C ALA A 100 25.69 4.79 -1.90
N GLN A 101 25.96 6.10 -1.77
CA GLN A 101 24.94 7.11 -1.49
C GLN A 101 24.04 7.35 -2.70
N VAL A 102 24.61 7.50 -3.89
CA VAL A 102 23.86 7.73 -5.16
C VAL A 102 22.92 6.56 -5.44
N TRP A 103 23.41 5.33 -5.29
CA TRP A 103 22.62 4.13 -5.57
C TRP A 103 21.85 3.58 -4.36
N LYS A 104 21.91 4.27 -3.21
CA LYS A 104 21.29 3.82 -1.95
C LYS A 104 21.69 2.39 -1.56
N ALA A 105 22.90 1.97 -1.91
CA ALA A 105 23.45 0.64 -1.59
C ALA A 105 24.14 0.61 -0.22
N GLY A 106 24.31 1.76 0.44
CA GLY A 106 24.87 1.82 1.79
C GLY A 106 23.96 1.19 2.85
N GLU A 107 24.56 0.64 3.90
CA GLU A 107 23.91 -0.07 5.01
C GLU A 107 22.67 0.63 5.58
N ARG A 108 22.77 1.95 5.84
CA ARG A 108 21.64 2.75 6.35
C ARG A 108 20.41 2.71 5.44
N HIS A 109 20.61 2.67 4.13
CA HIS A 109 19.52 2.57 3.16
C HIS A 109 18.97 1.15 3.10
N LEU A 110 19.85 0.13 3.11
CA LEU A 110 19.45 -1.28 3.14
C LEU A 110 18.56 -1.58 4.35
N LEU A 111 18.97 -1.13 5.54
CA LEU A 111 18.17 -1.23 6.76
C LEU A 111 16.78 -0.58 6.59
N GLY A 112 16.71 0.59 5.96
CA GLY A 112 15.44 1.22 5.61
C GLY A 112 14.53 0.34 4.74
N GLN A 113 15.11 -0.36 3.77
CA GLN A 113 14.39 -1.24 2.85
C GLN A 113 13.94 -2.56 3.49
N LEU A 114 14.65 -3.08 4.50
CA LEU A 114 14.27 -4.33 5.18
C LEU A 114 12.84 -4.29 5.73
N SER A 115 12.45 -3.16 6.32
CA SER A 115 11.09 -2.96 6.81
C SER A 115 10.02 -2.95 5.70
N ARG A 116 10.40 -2.85 4.44
CA ARG A 116 9.51 -2.74 3.27
C ARG A 116 9.68 -3.89 2.29
N LEU A 117 10.39 -4.93 2.69
CA LEU A 117 10.91 -5.89 1.74
C LEU A 117 9.81 -6.70 1.04
N SER A 118 8.79 -7.15 1.78
CA SER A 118 7.63 -7.85 1.22
C SER A 118 6.93 -7.04 0.11
N PRO A 119 6.51 -5.77 0.32
CA PRO A 119 5.94 -4.96 -0.75
C PRO A 119 6.92 -4.68 -1.91
N LEU A 120 8.20 -4.44 -1.62
CA LEU A 120 9.20 -4.18 -2.67
C LEU A 120 9.45 -5.40 -3.56
N LEU A 121 9.51 -6.60 -2.99
CA LEU A 121 9.66 -7.84 -3.74
C LEU A 121 8.44 -8.14 -4.61
N ARG A 122 7.22 -7.91 -4.09
CA ARG A 122 5.99 -8.01 -4.90
C ARG A 122 5.99 -7.03 -6.06
N LEU A 123 6.39 -5.78 -5.84
CA LEU A 123 6.52 -4.81 -6.91
C LEU A 123 7.56 -5.26 -7.94
N ARG A 124 8.67 -5.83 -7.50
CA ARG A 124 9.71 -6.37 -8.39
C ARG A 124 9.20 -7.53 -9.24
N ASP A 125 8.46 -8.48 -8.66
CA ASP A 125 7.81 -9.57 -9.41
C ASP A 125 6.95 -9.01 -10.54
N VAL A 126 6.13 -8.00 -10.23
CA VAL A 126 5.29 -7.33 -11.22
C VAL A 126 6.13 -6.58 -12.26
N VAL A 127 7.14 -5.82 -11.87
CA VAL A 127 7.99 -5.11 -12.85
C VAL A 127 8.71 -6.10 -13.78
N HIS A 128 9.24 -7.21 -13.25
CA HIS A 128 9.87 -8.24 -14.07
C HIS A 128 8.88 -8.92 -15.01
N GLY A 129 7.71 -9.31 -14.52
CA GLY A 129 6.66 -9.87 -15.37
C GLY A 129 6.21 -8.91 -16.46
N PHE A 130 6.15 -7.61 -16.14
CA PHE A 130 5.80 -6.56 -17.09
C PHE A 130 6.86 -6.48 -18.20
N VAL A 131 8.14 -6.31 -17.83
CA VAL A 131 9.29 -6.25 -18.75
C VAL A 131 9.41 -7.52 -19.60
N ALA A 132 9.17 -8.70 -19.04
CA ALA A 132 9.26 -9.98 -19.74
C ALA A 132 8.32 -10.06 -20.94
N HIS A 133 7.14 -9.44 -20.85
CA HIS A 133 6.09 -9.50 -21.86
C HIS A 133 6.02 -8.24 -22.74
N THR A 134 6.68 -7.15 -22.36
CA THR A 134 6.76 -5.91 -23.17
C THR A 134 7.26 -6.14 -24.60
N PRO A 135 8.27 -7.00 -24.90
CA PRO A 135 8.74 -7.25 -26.26
C PRO A 135 7.64 -7.63 -27.26
N THR A 136 6.67 -8.44 -26.82
CA THR A 136 5.54 -8.89 -27.63
C THR A 136 4.45 -7.83 -27.69
N ARG A 137 4.18 -7.14 -26.57
CA ARG A 137 3.13 -6.11 -26.49
C ARG A 137 3.48 -4.82 -27.22
N LEU A 138 4.76 -4.47 -27.25
CA LEU A 138 5.31 -3.32 -27.97
C LEU A 138 6.10 -3.76 -29.20
N ALA A 139 5.66 -4.82 -29.88
CA ALA A 139 6.24 -5.29 -31.13
C ALA A 139 6.31 -4.17 -32.18
N HIS A 140 7.24 -4.29 -33.14
CA HIS A 140 7.30 -3.39 -34.28
C HIS A 140 6.10 -3.62 -35.21
N SER A 141 5.85 -2.65 -36.09
CA SER A 141 4.95 -2.84 -37.23
C SER A 141 5.30 -4.14 -37.97
N GLY A 142 4.29 -4.99 -38.22
CA GLY A 142 4.50 -6.33 -38.80
C GLY A 142 4.71 -7.46 -37.79
N GLY A 143 4.58 -7.21 -36.48
CA GLY A 143 4.54 -8.26 -35.46
C GLY A 143 5.92 -8.76 -35.00
N HIS A 144 7.01 -8.13 -35.44
CA HIS A 144 8.36 -8.47 -34.99
C HIS A 144 8.53 -8.14 -33.51
N THR A 145 8.95 -9.13 -32.73
CA THR A 145 9.20 -8.97 -31.29
C THR A 145 10.30 -7.93 -31.06
N ALA A 146 10.01 -6.94 -30.22
CA ALA A 146 10.95 -5.85 -29.95
C ALA A 146 12.09 -6.30 -29.02
N THR A 147 13.33 -5.94 -29.34
CA THR A 147 14.41 -6.00 -28.35
C THR A 147 14.30 -4.80 -27.42
N LEU A 148 14.38 -5.00 -26.11
CA LEU A 148 14.26 -3.92 -25.14
C LEU A 148 15.51 -3.81 -24.27
N ARG A 149 15.97 -2.58 -24.09
CA ARG A 149 16.87 -2.17 -23.01
C ARG A 149 16.02 -1.53 -21.92
N TRP A 150 16.28 -1.82 -20.66
CA TRP A 150 15.45 -1.26 -19.58
C TRP A 150 16.27 -0.92 -18.35
N HIS A 151 15.76 0.03 -17.58
CA HIS A 151 16.34 0.48 -16.33
C HIS A 151 15.22 0.76 -15.33
N GLN A 152 15.44 0.38 -14.07
CA GLN A 152 14.51 0.65 -12.99
C GLN A 152 15.19 1.52 -11.93
N VAL A 153 14.46 2.49 -11.37
CA VAL A 153 14.87 3.23 -10.17
C VAL A 153 13.89 2.91 -9.06
N GLN A 154 14.36 2.30 -7.97
CA GLN A 154 13.53 2.02 -6.79
C GLN A 154 13.45 3.23 -5.86
N GLU A 155 12.28 3.40 -5.24
CA GLU A 155 11.96 4.49 -4.31
C GLU A 155 12.31 5.88 -4.87
N TYR A 156 11.86 6.13 -6.10
CA TYR A 156 12.12 7.41 -6.75
C TYR A 156 11.57 8.57 -5.93
N THR A 157 12.41 9.58 -5.77
CA THR A 157 12.08 10.83 -5.12
C THR A 157 12.60 11.95 -5.99
N HIS A 158 11.77 12.98 -6.19
CA HIS A 158 12.21 14.21 -6.83
C HIS A 158 11.75 15.43 -6.04
N SER A 159 12.63 16.42 -5.94
CA SER A 159 12.37 17.72 -5.31
C SER A 159 12.31 18.78 -6.40
N PHE A 160 11.26 19.60 -6.39
CA PHE A 160 11.00 20.58 -7.44
C PHE A 160 10.32 21.83 -6.86
N LEU A 161 10.22 22.89 -7.67
CA LEU A 161 9.48 24.10 -7.31
C LEU A 161 8.10 24.11 -7.97
N PHE A 162 7.06 24.37 -7.19
CA PHE A 162 5.70 24.58 -7.69
C PHE A 162 5.16 25.91 -7.15
N LYS A 163 4.88 26.86 -8.06
CA LYS A 163 4.47 28.23 -7.69
C LYS A 163 5.41 28.86 -6.65
N GLY A 164 6.71 28.69 -6.85
CA GLY A 164 7.78 29.20 -5.98
C GLY A 164 7.99 28.44 -4.67
N LYS A 165 7.18 27.41 -4.36
CA LYS A 165 7.33 26.62 -3.13
C LYS A 165 8.06 25.30 -3.40
N PRO A 166 9.00 24.89 -2.52
CA PRO A 166 9.62 23.58 -2.62
C PRO A 166 8.59 22.50 -2.32
N GLU A 167 8.49 21.56 -3.26
CA GLU A 167 7.64 20.38 -3.18
C GLU A 167 8.49 19.14 -3.40
N ARG A 168 7.95 17.98 -2.99
CA ARG A 168 8.60 16.68 -3.15
C ARG A 168 7.57 15.65 -3.56
N CYS A 169 7.86 14.89 -4.60
CA CYS A 169 7.06 13.73 -4.99
C CYS A 169 7.85 12.43 -4.73
N ARG A 170 7.11 11.33 -4.58
CA ARG A 170 7.67 10.00 -4.34
C ARG A 170 6.82 8.96 -5.03
N VAL A 171 7.47 8.00 -5.69
CA VAL A 171 6.85 6.77 -6.19
C VAL A 171 7.70 5.57 -5.78
N ASP A 172 7.11 4.37 -5.79
CA ASP A 172 7.80 3.16 -5.33
C ASP A 172 8.82 2.66 -6.35
N ALA A 173 8.56 2.83 -7.64
CA ALA A 173 9.56 2.64 -8.68
C ALA A 173 9.28 3.49 -9.92
N ILE A 174 10.31 3.70 -10.73
CA ILE A 174 10.18 4.13 -12.13
C ILE A 174 10.84 3.08 -13.01
N LEU A 175 10.19 2.73 -14.10
CA LEU A 175 10.72 1.88 -15.15
C LEU A 175 10.89 2.70 -16.43
N ALA A 176 12.08 2.73 -16.99
CA ALA A 176 12.35 3.25 -18.33
C ALA A 176 12.75 2.09 -19.25
N MET A 177 12.23 2.09 -20.48
CA MET A 177 12.49 1.07 -21.49
C MET A 177 12.80 1.75 -22.81
N VAL A 178 13.87 1.34 -23.47
CA VAL A 178 14.27 1.81 -24.80
C VAL A 178 14.08 0.67 -25.77
N ARG A 179 13.27 0.91 -26.80
CA ARG A 179 13.10 0.05 -27.96
C ARG A 179 13.95 0.62 -29.11
N PRO A 180 15.06 -0.04 -29.49
CA PRO A 180 15.87 0.37 -30.64
C PRO A 180 15.05 0.35 -31.93
N ALA A 181 15.43 1.18 -32.90
CA ALA A 181 14.86 1.13 -34.24
C ALA A 181 15.16 -0.21 -34.92
N LEU A 182 14.23 -0.70 -35.74
CA LEU A 182 14.46 -1.92 -36.53
C LEU A 182 15.46 -1.59 -37.65
N HIS A 183 16.48 -2.44 -37.84
CA HIS A 183 17.45 -2.26 -38.93
C HIS A 183 16.71 -2.15 -40.27
N GLY A 184 16.86 -1.01 -40.96
CA GLY A 184 16.24 -0.73 -42.27
C GLY A 184 15.04 0.22 -42.23
N ASP A 185 14.54 0.60 -41.06
CA ASP A 185 13.59 1.71 -40.95
C ASP A 185 14.36 3.04 -40.96
N ASN A 186 14.05 3.93 -41.91
CA ASN A 186 14.71 5.25 -42.03
C ASN A 186 14.41 6.16 -40.82
N THR A 187 13.51 5.75 -39.93
CA THR A 187 13.27 6.41 -38.65
C THR A 187 14.35 6.01 -37.65
N GLN A 188 15.42 6.80 -37.56
CA GLN A 188 16.53 6.59 -36.62
C GLN A 188 16.15 6.75 -35.13
N ASP A 189 14.90 7.06 -34.80
CA ASP A 189 14.53 7.44 -33.44
C ASP A 189 14.21 6.21 -32.58
N GLU A 190 15.05 5.99 -31.57
CA GLU A 190 14.76 5.03 -30.50
C GLU A 190 13.46 5.42 -29.78
N ALA A 191 12.56 4.46 -29.60
CA ALA A 191 11.33 4.68 -28.87
C ALA A 191 11.57 4.44 -27.38
N LEU A 192 11.58 5.52 -26.60
CA LEU A 192 11.67 5.46 -25.14
C LEU A 192 10.27 5.43 -24.53
N PHE A 193 10.07 4.53 -23.57
CA PHE A 193 8.87 4.43 -22.74
C PHE A 193 9.26 4.60 -21.27
N SER A 194 8.40 5.23 -20.48
CA SER A 194 8.59 5.37 -19.03
C SER A 194 7.29 5.13 -18.28
N VAL A 195 7.37 4.56 -17.08
CA VAL A 195 6.22 4.22 -16.24
C VAL A 195 6.54 4.50 -14.77
N LEU A 196 5.64 5.21 -14.10
CA LEU A 196 5.67 5.38 -12.64
C LEU A 196 4.90 4.25 -11.98
N TRP A 197 5.47 3.63 -10.95
CA TRP A 197 4.81 2.58 -10.19
C TRP A 197 4.56 3.02 -8.75
N MET A 198 3.32 2.86 -8.30
CA MET A 198 2.94 2.99 -6.90
C MET A 198 2.28 1.69 -6.42
N LEU A 199 2.71 1.24 -5.25
CA LEU A 199 2.06 0.15 -4.55
C LEU A 199 1.22 0.73 -3.43
N ASP A 200 -0.03 0.30 -3.32
CA ASP A 200 -0.80 0.51 -2.10
C ASP A 200 -0.19 -0.35 -1.00
N PRO A 201 0.45 0.26 0.01
CA PRO A 201 1.06 -0.51 1.08
C PRO A 201 0.00 -1.12 2.03
N GLY A 202 -1.29 -0.87 1.78
CA GLY A 202 -2.39 -1.19 2.68
C GLY A 202 -2.68 0.00 3.58
N LEU A 203 -2.90 1.18 2.98
CA LEU A 203 -3.27 2.38 3.73
C LEU A 203 -4.72 2.29 4.20
N VAL A 204 -4.89 1.75 5.40
CA VAL A 204 -6.17 1.40 6.00
C VAL A 204 -6.44 2.09 7.35
N GLY A 205 -5.53 2.94 7.82
CA GLY A 205 -5.64 3.65 9.09
C GLY A 205 -6.42 4.96 9.05
N ARG A 206 -6.49 5.60 10.22
CA ARG A 206 -7.14 6.89 10.44
C ARG A 206 -6.41 8.00 9.66
N GLY A 207 -7.11 8.66 8.73
CA GLY A 207 -6.55 9.74 7.90
C GLY A 207 -5.77 9.29 6.65
N ASP A 208 -5.68 7.99 6.39
CA ASP A 208 -4.94 7.41 5.26
C ASP A 208 -5.41 7.90 3.89
N LEU A 209 -6.71 8.15 3.76
CA LEU A 209 -7.31 8.72 2.56
C LEU A 209 -6.70 10.08 2.19
N ARG A 210 -6.33 10.88 3.19
CA ARG A 210 -5.65 12.17 2.97
C ARG A 210 -4.23 11.95 2.46
N LEU A 211 -3.53 10.91 2.93
CA LEU A 211 -2.19 10.59 2.48
C LEU A 211 -2.18 10.10 1.03
N ILE A 212 -3.13 9.23 0.66
CA ILE A 212 -3.32 8.80 -0.74
C ILE A 212 -3.47 10.03 -1.63
N GLN A 213 -4.38 10.93 -1.25
CA GLN A 213 -4.61 12.18 -1.97
C GLN A 213 -3.36 13.06 -2.03
N GLN A 214 -2.63 13.24 -0.93
CA GLN A 214 -1.39 14.04 -0.90
C GLN A 214 -0.31 13.47 -1.82
N ARG A 215 -0.15 12.13 -1.89
CA ARG A 215 0.80 11.48 -2.79
C ARG A 215 0.45 11.76 -4.27
N LEU A 216 -0.83 11.66 -4.63
CA LEU A 216 -1.31 11.94 -5.99
C LEU A 216 -1.18 13.44 -6.34
N GLU A 217 -1.47 14.33 -5.38
CA GLU A 217 -1.31 15.77 -5.55
C GLU A 217 0.15 16.17 -5.75
N ALA A 218 1.10 15.52 -5.06
CA ALA A 218 2.52 15.79 -5.27
C ALA A 218 2.96 15.46 -6.71
N LEU A 219 2.44 14.38 -7.30
CA LEU A 219 2.71 14.02 -8.69
C LEU A 219 2.03 14.96 -9.68
N LEU A 220 0.77 15.37 -9.43
CA LEU A 220 0.10 16.40 -10.21
C LEU A 220 0.90 17.70 -10.18
N LYS A 221 1.29 18.20 -9.01
CA LYS A 221 2.13 19.40 -8.89
C LYS A 221 3.46 19.25 -9.63
N PHE A 222 4.05 18.05 -9.65
CA PHE A 222 5.29 17.81 -10.39
C PHE A 222 5.06 17.93 -11.90
N ARG A 223 4.00 17.32 -12.44
CA ARG A 223 3.63 17.48 -13.86
C ARG A 223 3.35 18.94 -14.22
N GLU A 224 2.67 19.66 -13.33
CA GLU A 224 2.29 21.08 -13.50
C GLU A 224 3.43 22.05 -13.16
N SER A 225 4.63 21.57 -12.83
CA SER A 225 5.77 22.42 -12.52
C SER A 225 6.41 23.00 -13.79
N ALA A 226 7.12 24.12 -13.65
CA ALA A 226 7.84 24.75 -14.76
C ALA A 226 8.86 23.80 -15.41
N GLU A 227 9.44 22.89 -14.62
CA GLU A 227 10.36 21.85 -15.10
C GLU A 227 9.69 20.89 -16.09
N ARG A 228 8.39 20.63 -15.91
CA ARG A 228 7.65 19.62 -16.68
C ARG A 228 6.71 20.16 -17.73
N TRP A 229 6.37 21.45 -17.66
CA TRP A 229 5.46 22.09 -18.60
C TRP A 229 5.83 21.89 -20.08
N PRO A 230 7.10 21.98 -20.52
CA PRO A 230 7.47 21.75 -21.92
C PRO A 230 7.17 20.33 -22.42
N TRP A 231 6.99 19.38 -21.50
CA TRP A 231 6.84 17.96 -21.77
C TRP A 231 5.55 17.42 -21.12
N TYR A 232 4.51 18.26 -21.03
CA TYR A 232 3.27 17.97 -20.31
C TYR A 232 2.58 16.70 -20.82
N SER A 233 2.42 16.58 -22.14
CA SER A 233 1.80 15.44 -22.82
C SER A 233 2.62 14.14 -22.71
N HIS A 234 3.91 14.25 -22.39
CA HIS A 234 4.84 13.14 -22.23
C HIS A 234 5.15 12.84 -20.76
N PHE A 235 4.31 13.28 -19.82
CA PHE A 235 4.46 12.87 -18.43
C PHE A 235 4.16 11.37 -18.32
N PRO A 236 5.06 10.55 -17.73
CA PRO A 236 4.89 9.10 -17.72
C PRO A 236 3.59 8.66 -17.03
N PRO A 237 2.88 7.64 -17.57
CA PRO A 237 1.69 7.11 -16.94
C PRO A 237 1.99 6.54 -15.54
N LEU A 238 1.02 6.69 -14.64
CA LEU A 238 1.07 6.14 -13.29
C LEU A 238 0.33 4.80 -13.21
N LEU A 239 1.03 3.73 -12.89
CA LEU A 239 0.46 2.42 -12.58
C LEU A 239 0.37 2.23 -11.08
N ILE A 240 -0.83 1.93 -10.59
CA ILE A 240 -1.10 1.68 -9.18
C ILE A 240 -1.51 0.22 -8.98
N LEU A 241 -0.81 -0.46 -8.09
CA LEU A 241 -1.12 -1.82 -7.66
C LEU A 241 -1.77 -1.77 -6.29
N THR A 242 -3.00 -2.24 -6.18
CA THR A 242 -3.76 -2.25 -4.93
C THR A 242 -3.96 -3.66 -4.39
N ARG A 243 -4.30 -3.79 -3.11
CA ARG A 243 -4.49 -5.11 -2.47
C ARG A 243 -5.82 -5.75 -2.85
N ASP A 244 -6.86 -4.93 -2.97
CA ASP A 244 -8.23 -5.37 -3.18
C ASP A 244 -9.06 -4.30 -3.91
N THR A 245 -10.28 -4.68 -4.28
CA THR A 245 -11.22 -3.83 -5.02
C THR A 245 -11.61 -2.57 -4.26
N ARG A 246 -11.69 -2.63 -2.93
CA ARG A 246 -12.04 -1.48 -2.11
C ARG A 246 -10.92 -0.45 -2.14
N SER A 247 -9.68 -0.88 -1.93
CA SER A 247 -8.48 -0.05 -2.07
C SER A 247 -8.42 0.61 -3.44
N ARG A 248 -8.61 -0.13 -4.56
CA ARG A 248 -8.66 0.46 -5.91
C ARG A 248 -9.66 1.59 -6.02
N THR A 249 -10.88 1.36 -5.55
CA THR A 249 -11.96 2.35 -5.55
C THR A 249 -11.56 3.61 -4.76
N LEU A 250 -10.95 3.44 -3.59
CA LEU A 250 -10.47 4.55 -2.76
C LEU A 250 -9.37 5.36 -3.47
N TRP A 251 -8.41 4.69 -4.12
CA TRP A 251 -7.35 5.35 -4.90
C TRP A 251 -7.91 6.15 -6.08
N GLN A 252 -8.83 5.59 -6.87
CA GLN A 252 -9.48 6.30 -7.99
C GLN A 252 -10.26 7.53 -7.52
N ARG A 253 -11.05 7.40 -6.45
CA ARG A 253 -11.75 8.55 -5.85
C ARG A 253 -10.78 9.64 -5.40
N ARG A 254 -9.66 9.27 -4.79
CA ARG A 254 -8.64 10.22 -4.34
C ARG A 254 -7.84 10.83 -5.48
N ALA A 255 -7.66 10.12 -6.59
CA ALA A 255 -7.10 10.68 -7.82
C ALA A 255 -8.00 11.77 -8.39
N LYS A 256 -9.31 11.51 -8.49
CA LYS A 256 -10.31 12.50 -8.92
C LYS A 256 -10.36 13.71 -7.97
N ALA A 257 -10.42 13.47 -6.66
CA ALA A 257 -10.43 14.56 -5.67
C ALA A 257 -9.14 15.41 -5.71
N ALA A 258 -7.98 14.78 -5.94
CA ALA A 258 -6.70 15.47 -6.09
C ALA A 258 -6.70 16.41 -7.31
N SER A 259 -7.15 15.94 -8.47
CA SER A 259 -7.22 16.75 -9.70
C SER A 259 -8.25 17.88 -9.59
N GLU A 260 -9.43 17.61 -9.01
CA GLU A 260 -10.47 18.62 -8.78
C GLU A 260 -9.97 19.73 -7.83
N ARG A 261 -9.29 19.35 -6.74
CA ARG A 261 -8.76 20.33 -5.77
C ARG A 261 -7.69 21.23 -6.39
N LEU A 262 -6.83 20.68 -7.24
CA LEU A 262 -5.79 21.43 -7.94
C LEU A 262 -6.30 22.14 -9.20
N ARG A 263 -7.51 21.82 -9.67
CA ARG A 263 -8.12 22.33 -10.92
C ARG A 263 -7.26 22.04 -12.15
N VAL A 264 -6.77 20.81 -12.26
CA VAL A 264 -5.92 20.35 -13.37
C VAL A 264 -6.46 19.04 -13.94
N ALA A 265 -6.02 18.66 -15.14
CA ALA A 265 -6.36 17.36 -15.72
C ALA A 265 -5.94 16.21 -14.77
N PRO A 266 -6.64 15.07 -14.74
CA PRO A 266 -6.19 13.92 -13.96
C PRO A 266 -4.85 13.37 -14.51
N LEU A 267 -4.13 12.59 -13.71
CA LEU A 267 -2.95 11.85 -14.20
C LEU A 267 -3.40 10.76 -15.18
N VAL A 268 -2.68 10.60 -16.30
CA VAL A 268 -2.81 9.41 -17.14
C VAL A 268 -2.24 8.23 -16.36
N GLY A 269 -2.96 7.12 -16.33
CA GLY A 269 -2.56 5.97 -15.55
C GLY A 269 -3.59 4.86 -15.54
N ALA A 270 -3.19 3.73 -14.98
CA ALA A 270 -4.05 2.59 -14.74
C ALA A 270 -3.86 2.04 -13.33
N ILE A 271 -4.88 1.34 -12.85
CA ILE A 271 -4.91 0.75 -11.52
C ILE A 271 -5.47 -0.67 -11.60
N ALA A 272 -4.83 -1.60 -10.89
CA ALA A 272 -5.26 -2.97 -10.81
C ALA A 272 -5.14 -3.49 -9.37
N ASN A 273 -5.86 -4.57 -9.09
CA ASN A 273 -5.74 -5.31 -7.84
C ASN A 273 -4.73 -6.43 -8.04
N LEU A 274 -3.75 -6.52 -7.14
CA LEU A 274 -2.85 -7.66 -7.06
C LEU A 274 -3.53 -8.73 -6.19
N ALA A 275 -4.40 -9.53 -6.79
CA ALA A 275 -5.05 -10.65 -6.10
C ALA A 275 -3.99 -11.54 -5.43
N SER A 276 -4.22 -11.95 -4.18
CA SER A 276 -3.21 -12.65 -3.38
C SER A 276 -2.81 -14.02 -3.96
N ASP A 277 -3.72 -14.69 -4.69
CA ASP A 277 -3.66 -16.15 -4.82
C ASP A 277 -3.36 -16.69 -6.22
N THR A 278 -3.35 -15.86 -7.26
CA THR A 278 -3.07 -16.35 -8.62
C THR A 278 -1.59 -16.19 -8.96
N VAL A 279 -0.82 -17.27 -8.80
CA VAL A 279 0.57 -17.39 -9.26
C VAL A 279 0.72 -16.94 -10.71
N SER A 280 -0.24 -17.30 -11.57
CA SER A 280 -0.27 -16.95 -13.01
C SER A 280 -0.42 -15.45 -13.29
N SER A 281 -1.08 -14.69 -12.41
CA SER A 281 -1.24 -13.24 -12.59
C SER A 281 0.05 -12.49 -12.22
N ARG A 282 0.91 -13.09 -11.40
CA ARG A 282 2.22 -12.51 -11.07
C ARG A 282 3.20 -12.63 -12.22
N SER A 283 3.05 -13.63 -13.10
CA SER A 283 3.95 -13.80 -14.24
C SER A 283 3.69 -12.80 -15.37
N ASN A 284 2.44 -12.37 -15.60
CA ASN A 284 2.11 -11.45 -16.69
C ASN A 284 1.16 -10.30 -16.25
N PRO A 285 1.71 -9.16 -15.81
CA PRO A 285 0.94 -8.00 -15.41
C PRO A 285 0.11 -7.36 -16.51
N TRP A 286 0.40 -7.63 -17.79
CA TRP A 286 -0.40 -7.12 -18.91
C TRP A 286 -1.81 -7.74 -18.95
N LEU A 287 -2.03 -8.87 -18.27
CA LEU A 287 -3.31 -9.54 -18.18
C LEU A 287 -4.12 -9.18 -16.92
N LEU A 288 -3.60 -8.29 -16.07
CA LEU A 288 -4.36 -7.82 -14.92
C LEU A 288 -5.60 -7.04 -15.39
N PRO A 289 -6.70 -7.05 -14.62
CA PRO A 289 -7.92 -6.31 -14.95
C PRO A 289 -7.71 -4.81 -14.65
N TRP A 290 -6.89 -4.17 -15.48
CA TRP A 290 -6.58 -2.76 -15.39
C TRP A 290 -7.81 -1.91 -15.64
N GLN A 291 -7.94 -0.87 -14.83
CA GLN A 291 -8.89 0.22 -15.05
C GLN A 291 -8.12 1.52 -15.15
N HIS A 292 -8.67 2.50 -15.86
CA HIS A 292 -8.09 3.83 -15.85
C HIS A 292 -8.00 4.39 -14.42
N LEU A 293 -6.97 5.19 -14.13
CA LEU A 293 -6.83 5.80 -12.81
C LEU A 293 -7.89 6.89 -12.57
N ALA A 294 -8.26 7.62 -13.61
CA ALA A 294 -9.22 8.72 -13.55
C ALA A 294 -10.68 8.27 -13.68
N THR A 295 -10.92 7.09 -14.28
CA THR A 295 -12.26 6.57 -14.57
C THR A 295 -12.33 5.10 -14.21
N GLU A 296 -13.47 4.60 -13.76
CA GLU A 296 -13.63 3.18 -13.39
C GLU A 296 -13.72 2.25 -14.63
N ARG A 297 -13.41 2.77 -15.83
CA ARG A 297 -13.47 2.02 -17.08
C ARG A 297 -12.27 1.07 -17.19
N PRO A 298 -12.49 -0.19 -17.62
CA PRO A 298 -11.39 -1.09 -18.01
C PRO A 298 -10.51 -0.45 -19.09
N CYS A 299 -9.21 -0.76 -19.07
CA CYS A 299 -8.27 -0.32 -20.11
C CYS A 299 -7.16 -1.34 -20.34
N HIS A 300 -6.51 -1.24 -21.50
CA HIS A 300 -5.29 -1.98 -21.81
C HIS A 300 -4.06 -1.11 -21.53
N LEU A 301 -2.94 -1.72 -21.13
CA LEU A 301 -1.72 -0.95 -20.85
C LEU A 301 -1.11 -0.37 -22.14
N GLU A 302 -1.32 -1.05 -23.27
CA GLU A 302 -0.93 -0.62 -24.60
C GLU A 302 -1.58 0.71 -25.00
N GLU A 303 -2.79 1.00 -24.51
CA GLU A 303 -3.53 2.22 -24.82
C GLU A 303 -2.96 3.45 -24.10
N ILE A 304 -2.26 3.26 -22.98
CA ILE A 304 -1.74 4.36 -22.14
C ILE A 304 -0.22 4.54 -22.24
N LEU A 305 0.49 3.56 -22.82
CA LEU A 305 1.93 3.60 -22.99
C LEU A 305 2.27 4.20 -24.34
N HIS A 306 2.77 5.43 -24.31
CA HIS A 306 3.22 6.13 -25.51
C HIS A 306 4.72 6.34 -25.48
N PRO A 307 5.39 6.29 -26.65
CA PRO A 307 6.78 6.68 -26.73
C PRO A 307 6.92 8.16 -26.35
N MET A 308 8.01 8.50 -25.71
CA MET A 308 8.32 9.85 -25.26
C MET A 308 9.72 10.26 -25.72
N PRO A 309 9.95 11.55 -26.00
CA PRO A 309 11.27 12.03 -26.35
C PRO A 309 12.22 11.90 -25.14
N THR A 310 13.51 11.66 -25.40
CA THR A 310 14.53 11.50 -24.35
C THR A 310 14.61 12.70 -23.42
N GLN A 311 14.32 13.92 -23.91
CA GLN A 311 14.28 15.15 -23.12
C GLN A 311 13.11 15.19 -22.13
N ALA A 312 12.03 14.45 -22.40
CA ALA A 312 10.90 14.33 -21.50
C ALA A 312 11.15 13.32 -20.37
N THR A 313 12.29 12.61 -20.35
CA THR A 313 12.65 11.69 -19.26
C THR A 313 12.60 12.39 -17.91
N LEU A 314 12.19 11.66 -16.88
CA LEU A 314 12.23 12.20 -15.53
C LEU A 314 13.69 12.29 -15.05
N PRO A 315 14.03 13.29 -14.23
CA PRO A 315 15.38 13.46 -13.71
C PRO A 315 15.90 12.19 -13.05
N HIS A 316 17.17 11.87 -13.28
CA HIS A 316 17.89 10.73 -12.68
C HIS A 316 17.39 9.32 -13.09
N VAL A 317 16.44 9.21 -14.02
CA VAL A 317 15.96 7.89 -14.48
C VAL A 317 16.93 7.23 -15.46
N LEU A 318 17.40 7.96 -16.47
CA LEU A 318 18.39 7.44 -17.42
C LEU A 318 19.80 7.73 -16.90
N ALA A 319 20.24 6.92 -15.92
CA ALA A 319 21.49 7.04 -15.18
C ALA A 319 21.66 8.43 -14.48
N PRO A 320 22.51 8.55 -13.45
CA PRO A 320 22.92 9.87 -13.00
C PRO A 320 23.66 10.51 -14.17
N LYS A 321 23.02 11.48 -14.87
CA LYS A 321 23.68 12.35 -15.85
C LYS A 321 24.93 12.92 -15.17
N MET A 322 26.08 12.36 -15.52
CA MET A 322 27.40 12.72 -15.01
C MET A 322 27.48 12.74 -13.47
N MET A 323 28.13 11.73 -12.89
CA MET A 323 28.68 11.92 -11.55
C MET A 323 29.50 13.22 -11.56
N PRO A 324 29.26 14.17 -10.63
CA PRO A 324 29.93 15.46 -10.63
C PRO A 324 31.43 15.30 -10.90
N PRO A 325 32.02 16.06 -11.84
CA PRO A 325 33.47 16.01 -12.05
C PRO A 325 34.18 16.19 -10.71
N GLY A 326 35.07 15.25 -10.36
CA GLY A 326 35.72 15.14 -9.05
C GLY A 326 35.23 14.02 -8.12
N ILE A 327 34.23 13.20 -8.52
CA ILE A 327 33.95 11.92 -7.83
C ILE A 327 35.05 10.88 -8.10
N PHE A 328 35.78 11.00 -9.21
CA PHE A 328 36.86 10.10 -9.62
C PHE A 328 38.22 10.44 -9.01
N ALA A 329 38.27 11.34 -8.02
CA ALA A 329 39.52 11.64 -7.31
C ALA A 329 39.85 10.47 -6.35
N LEU A 330 40.91 9.73 -6.66
CA LEU A 330 41.41 8.61 -5.87
C LEU A 330 41.70 9.04 -4.42
N SER A 331 40.79 8.73 -3.49
CA SER A 331 40.98 8.95 -2.07
C SER A 331 41.72 7.75 -1.45
N GLN A 332 43.02 7.89 -1.21
CA GLN A 332 43.84 6.83 -0.59
C GLN A 332 43.63 6.65 0.93
N LYS A 333 42.54 7.15 1.51
CA LYS A 333 42.30 7.01 2.96
C LYS A 333 41.72 5.63 3.28
N LYS A 334 42.53 4.78 3.93
CA LYS A 334 42.10 3.51 4.55
C LYS A 334 41.00 3.79 5.59
N SER A 335 39.75 3.70 5.17
CA SER A 335 38.58 3.75 6.06
C SER A 335 38.52 2.48 6.90
N LYS A 336 38.37 2.61 8.22
CA LYS A 336 38.05 1.48 9.11
C LYS A 336 36.65 0.99 8.76
N GLN A 337 36.57 -0.20 8.17
CA GLN A 337 35.31 -0.80 7.73
C GLN A 337 34.38 -1.07 8.93
N PRO A 338 33.13 -0.58 8.92
CA PRO A 338 32.10 -1.14 9.78
C PRO A 338 31.80 -2.56 9.28
N LYS A 339 32.04 -3.57 10.13
CA LYS A 339 31.58 -4.94 9.86
C LYS A 339 30.11 -4.99 10.21
N LEU A 340 29.23 -5.12 9.21
CA LEU A 340 27.87 -5.58 9.44
C LEU A 340 27.96 -7.05 9.90
N MET A 341 28.14 -7.19 11.21
CA MET A 341 27.81 -8.30 12.09
C MET A 341 27.51 -9.67 11.46
N LYS A 342 28.56 -10.48 11.24
CA LYS A 342 28.44 -11.95 11.16
C LYS A 342 27.98 -12.60 12.48
N GLU A 343 28.01 -11.87 13.60
CA GLU A 343 27.74 -12.41 14.94
C GLU A 343 26.36 -12.03 15.54
N THR A 344 25.52 -11.26 14.83
CA THR A 344 24.39 -10.55 15.50
C THR A 344 22.99 -10.92 15.03
N LEU A 345 22.88 -11.92 14.15
CA LEU A 345 21.61 -12.64 13.97
C LEU A 345 21.36 -13.66 15.11
N SER A 346 22.35 -13.92 15.96
CA SER A 346 22.22 -14.73 17.16
C SER A 346 21.53 -13.95 18.29
N THR A 347 20.20 -13.93 18.28
CA THR A 347 19.23 -13.83 19.42
C THR A 347 19.36 -12.75 20.51
N HIS A 348 20.43 -11.95 20.57
CA HIS A 348 20.72 -11.00 21.65
C HIS A 348 21.04 -9.59 21.13
N ILE A 349 20.26 -9.08 20.17
CA ILE A 349 20.20 -7.63 19.93
C ILE A 349 19.55 -7.00 21.16
N LEU A 350 20.39 -6.69 22.14
CA LEU A 350 20.04 -6.00 23.36
C LEU A 350 19.35 -4.67 22.99
N LEU A 351 18.22 -4.40 23.64
CA LEU A 351 17.39 -3.20 23.55
C LEU A 351 18.11 -1.87 23.87
N ASN A 352 19.43 -1.88 24.07
CA ASN A 352 20.24 -0.78 24.56
C ASN A 352 21.02 -0.03 23.47
N GLY A 353 20.83 -0.37 22.18
CA GLY A 353 21.46 0.35 21.07
C GLY A 353 20.93 1.78 20.93
N LYS A 354 21.84 2.76 20.80
CA LYS A 354 21.50 4.18 20.61
C LYS A 354 20.72 4.46 19.31
N ASP A 355 20.77 3.59 18.31
CA ASP A 355 20.01 3.76 17.06
C ASP A 355 18.67 3.03 17.11
N LYS A 356 17.62 3.75 17.52
CA LYS A 356 16.24 3.26 17.51
C LYS A 356 15.78 2.84 16.11
N ARG A 357 16.29 3.43 15.03
CA ARG A 357 15.80 3.18 13.68
C ARG A 357 16.32 1.86 13.13
N GLU A 358 17.59 1.56 13.36
CA GLU A 358 18.20 0.29 13.00
C GLU A 358 17.51 -0.89 13.70
N ASN A 359 17.29 -0.78 15.01
CA ASN A 359 16.58 -1.78 15.79
C ASN A 359 15.15 -2.07 15.29
N ILE A 360 14.48 -1.06 14.70
CA ILE A 360 13.15 -1.21 14.09
C ILE A 360 13.26 -1.87 12.71
N ALA A 361 14.23 -1.48 11.90
CA ALA A 361 14.47 -2.08 10.59
C ALA A 361 14.70 -3.59 10.68
N LEU A 362 15.49 -4.03 11.66
CA LEU A 362 15.84 -5.43 11.88
C LEU A 362 14.64 -6.30 12.29
N LEU A 363 13.53 -5.71 12.76
CA LEU A 363 12.29 -6.46 12.96
C LEU A 363 11.79 -7.10 11.67
N GLY A 364 12.07 -6.50 10.50
CA GLY A 364 11.71 -7.08 9.20
C GLY A 364 12.41 -8.41 8.90
N LEU A 365 13.52 -8.71 9.61
CA LEU A 365 14.21 -10.00 9.52
C LEU A 365 13.66 -11.03 10.51
N GLN A 366 13.09 -10.57 11.63
CA GLN A 366 12.61 -11.43 12.72
C GLN A 366 11.14 -11.80 12.58
N LEU A 367 10.32 -10.88 12.05
CA LEU A 367 8.89 -11.06 11.93
C LEU A 367 8.55 -11.77 10.62
N SER A 368 7.76 -12.85 10.71
CA SER A 368 7.20 -13.50 9.53
C SER A 368 6.03 -12.70 8.94
N GLN A 369 5.60 -13.09 7.73
CA GLN A 369 4.46 -12.46 7.06
C GLN A 369 3.17 -12.50 7.91
N ARG A 370 2.98 -13.56 8.72
CA ARG A 370 1.82 -13.68 9.62
C ARG A 370 1.88 -12.71 10.81
N HIS A 371 3.06 -12.44 11.36
CA HIS A 371 3.23 -11.41 12.38
C HIS A 371 2.87 -10.03 11.84
N LEU A 372 3.33 -9.73 10.62
CA LEU A 372 3.02 -8.50 9.93
C LEU A 372 1.51 -8.37 9.63
N GLU A 373 0.83 -9.44 9.25
CA GLU A 373 -0.64 -9.45 9.10
C GLU A 373 -1.35 -9.06 10.40
N CYS A 374 -0.96 -9.63 11.54
CA CYS A 374 -1.50 -9.22 12.85
C CYS A 374 -1.22 -7.74 13.15
N LEU A 375 0.00 -7.24 12.94
CA LEU A 375 0.33 -5.84 13.18
C LEU A 375 -0.43 -4.88 12.25
N LEU A 376 -0.63 -5.24 10.98
CA LEU A 376 -1.43 -4.46 10.04
C LEU A 376 -2.90 -4.44 10.45
N ARG A 377 -3.45 -5.53 10.97
CA ARG A 377 -4.82 -5.55 11.52
C ARG A 377 -4.96 -4.68 12.77
N LEU A 378 -3.97 -4.70 13.66
CA LEU A 378 -3.96 -3.82 14.85
C LEU A 378 -3.70 -2.35 14.52
N TYR A 379 -3.01 -2.07 13.41
CA TYR A 379 -2.91 -0.73 12.85
C TYR A 379 -4.26 -0.23 12.33
N GLU A 380 -4.95 -1.08 11.57
CA GLU A 380 -6.23 -0.80 10.95
C GLU A 380 -7.35 -0.62 11.98
N HIS A 381 -7.41 -1.55 12.94
CA HIS A 381 -8.43 -1.67 13.96
C HIS A 381 -7.75 -1.93 15.31
N PRO A 382 -7.40 -0.86 16.05
CA PRO A 382 -6.80 -1.01 17.37
C PRO A 382 -7.79 -1.68 18.34
N LEU A 383 -7.29 -2.39 19.35
CA LEU A 383 -8.10 -3.06 20.37
C LEU A 383 -8.93 -4.25 19.85
N LEU A 384 -8.46 -4.94 18.82
CA LEU A 384 -9.00 -6.26 18.49
C LEU A 384 -8.68 -7.27 19.60
N SER A 385 -9.62 -8.17 19.85
CA SER A 385 -9.40 -9.34 20.71
C SER A 385 -8.60 -10.42 19.99
N ARG A 386 -8.15 -11.46 20.71
CA ARG A 386 -7.49 -12.62 20.09
C ARG A 386 -8.38 -13.29 19.04
N ASP A 387 -9.65 -13.51 19.39
CA ASP A 387 -10.58 -14.28 18.55
C ASP A 387 -10.97 -13.47 17.32
N GLU A 388 -11.19 -12.16 17.47
CA GLU A 388 -11.41 -11.26 16.33
C GLU A 388 -10.18 -11.21 15.40
N LEU A 389 -8.95 -11.16 15.94
CA LEU A 389 -7.74 -11.24 15.14
C LEU A 389 -7.66 -12.55 14.36
N ALA A 390 -7.99 -13.68 15.01
CA ALA A 390 -8.01 -15.00 14.39
C ALA A 390 -8.95 -15.03 13.19
N THR A 391 -10.15 -14.51 13.36
CA THR A 391 -11.16 -14.39 12.30
C THR A 391 -10.68 -13.49 11.16
N PHE A 392 -10.18 -12.27 11.44
CA PHE A 392 -9.78 -11.33 10.38
C PHE A 392 -8.45 -11.66 9.68
N THR A 393 -7.65 -12.55 10.27
CA THR A 393 -6.42 -13.09 9.66
C THR A 393 -6.61 -14.49 9.07
N ARG A 394 -7.79 -15.10 9.26
CA ARG A 394 -8.09 -16.50 8.90
C ARG A 394 -7.08 -17.47 9.48
N LEU A 395 -6.76 -17.28 10.75
CA LEU A 395 -5.85 -18.12 11.53
C LEU A 395 -6.63 -18.79 12.66
N GLN A 396 -6.10 -19.90 13.15
CA GLN A 396 -6.63 -20.52 14.36
C GLN A 396 -6.30 -19.66 15.60
N PRO A 397 -7.20 -19.56 16.60
CA PRO A 397 -6.98 -18.75 17.80
C PRO A 397 -5.68 -19.09 18.56
N ASP A 398 -5.30 -20.37 18.60
CA ASP A 398 -4.05 -20.82 19.23
C ASP A 398 -2.81 -20.34 18.46
N THR A 399 -2.88 -20.32 17.13
CA THR A 399 -1.82 -19.77 16.28
C THR A 399 -1.66 -18.28 16.49
N VAL A 400 -2.77 -17.52 16.56
CA VAL A 400 -2.74 -16.10 16.90
C VAL A 400 -2.17 -15.87 18.29
N THR A 401 -2.49 -16.73 19.27
CA THR A 401 -1.91 -16.64 20.63
C THR A 401 -0.40 -16.70 20.59
N ARG A 402 0.18 -17.61 19.79
CA ARG A 402 1.64 -17.72 19.60
C ARG A 402 2.22 -16.46 18.97
N TYR A 403 1.61 -15.94 17.90
CA TYR A 403 2.06 -14.70 17.27
C TYR A 403 1.95 -13.48 18.19
N LEU A 404 0.88 -13.36 18.98
CA LEU A 404 0.74 -12.28 19.97
C LEU A 404 1.79 -12.39 21.08
N TYR A 405 2.14 -13.61 21.50
CA TYR A 405 3.23 -13.84 22.44
C TYR A 405 4.56 -13.35 21.87
N ASP A 406 4.89 -13.73 20.63
CA ASP A 406 6.14 -13.32 19.96
C ASP A 406 6.16 -11.80 19.72
N LEU A 407 5.07 -11.21 19.24
CA LEU A 407 4.95 -9.75 19.08
C LEU A 407 5.14 -9.01 20.39
N ARG A 408 4.62 -9.55 21.50
CA ARG A 408 4.85 -8.98 22.85
C ARG A 408 6.30 -9.14 23.30
N LYS A 409 6.92 -10.29 23.03
CA LYS A 409 8.35 -10.53 23.31
C LYS A 409 9.25 -9.54 22.56
N HIS A 410 8.88 -9.18 21.33
CA HIS A 410 9.53 -8.13 20.54
C HIS A 410 9.03 -6.72 20.88
N ALA A 411 8.24 -6.55 21.94
CA ALA A 411 7.65 -5.29 22.38
C ALA A 411 6.93 -4.53 21.26
N CYS A 412 6.29 -5.21 20.30
CA CYS A 412 5.58 -4.61 19.17
C CYS A 412 4.10 -4.33 19.46
N ILE A 413 3.55 -4.90 20.52
CA ILE A 413 2.15 -4.72 20.90
C ILE A 413 2.01 -4.50 22.41
N GLU A 414 0.91 -3.87 22.78
CA GLU A 414 0.45 -3.68 24.16
C GLU A 414 -0.83 -4.47 24.40
N ARG A 415 -1.05 -4.90 25.65
CA ARG A 415 -2.23 -5.64 26.08
C ARG A 415 -3.04 -4.81 27.06
N TYR A 416 -4.34 -4.73 26.82
CA TYR A 416 -5.32 -4.06 27.66
C TYR A 416 -6.30 -5.11 28.20
N ASP A 417 -6.39 -5.23 29.52
CA ASP A 417 -7.39 -6.07 30.18
C ASP A 417 -8.67 -5.24 30.34
N THR A 418 -9.74 -5.64 29.66
CA THR A 418 -11.02 -4.90 29.61
C THR A 418 -12.18 -5.82 30.01
N PRO A 419 -13.37 -5.29 30.33
CA PRO A 419 -14.56 -6.11 30.57
C PRO A 419 -14.97 -6.98 29.36
N HIS A 420 -14.52 -6.63 28.15
CA HIS A 420 -14.89 -7.30 26.89
C HIS A 420 -13.73 -8.10 26.28
N ALA A 421 -12.99 -8.82 27.14
CA ALA A 421 -11.78 -9.61 26.84
C ALA A 421 -10.45 -8.83 26.83
N LYS A 422 -9.37 -9.58 26.60
CA LYS A 422 -8.02 -9.07 26.38
C LYS A 422 -7.93 -8.45 25.00
N ARG A 423 -7.53 -7.19 24.94
CA ARG A 423 -7.52 -6.35 23.74
C ARG A 423 -6.09 -5.91 23.44
N TYR A 424 -5.74 -5.80 22.17
CA TYR A 424 -4.36 -5.55 21.75
C TYR A 424 -4.25 -4.26 20.93
N ALA A 425 -3.18 -3.51 21.10
CA ALA A 425 -2.85 -2.35 20.28
C ALA A 425 -1.36 -2.35 19.92
N LEU A 426 -0.95 -1.50 18.98
CA LEU A 426 0.46 -1.32 18.66
C LEU A 426 1.16 -0.57 19.80
N SER A 427 2.30 -1.09 20.24
CA SER A 427 3.24 -0.32 21.07
C SER A 427 3.95 0.73 20.23
N GLU A 428 4.70 1.66 20.85
CA GLU A 428 5.57 2.60 20.13
C GLU A 428 6.49 1.88 19.12
N ARG A 429 7.12 0.77 19.54
CA ARG A 429 8.03 0.00 18.68
C ARG A 429 7.29 -0.61 17.49
N GLY A 430 6.13 -1.23 17.72
CA GLY A 430 5.34 -1.84 16.64
C GLY A 430 4.81 -0.79 15.66
N GLY A 431 4.31 0.34 16.15
CA GLY A 431 3.85 1.40 15.26
C GLY A 431 4.98 2.13 14.54
N ARG A 432 6.20 2.24 15.10
CA ARG A 432 7.39 2.69 14.35
C ARG A 432 7.70 1.74 13.19
N PHE A 433 7.61 0.44 13.43
CA PHE A 433 7.78 -0.57 12.39
C PHE A 433 6.71 -0.44 11.29
N ILE A 434 5.43 -0.34 11.67
CA ILE A 434 4.32 -0.12 10.72
C ILE A 434 4.49 1.20 9.96
N ALA A 435 4.90 2.29 10.62
CA ALA A 435 5.16 3.56 9.95
C ALA A 435 6.27 3.43 8.91
N MET A 436 7.35 2.69 9.20
CA MET A 436 8.41 2.42 8.22
C MET A 436 7.92 1.53 7.08
N TYR A 437 7.20 0.45 7.39
CA TYR A 437 6.62 -0.49 6.43
C TYR A 437 5.67 0.21 5.43
N LEU A 438 4.74 1.04 5.94
CA LEU A 438 3.75 1.78 5.16
C LEU A 438 4.28 3.10 4.57
N GLN A 439 5.51 3.50 4.90
CA GLN A 439 6.12 4.80 4.57
C GLN A 439 5.29 6.00 5.06
N LEU A 440 4.94 5.97 6.34
CA LEU A 440 4.16 6.98 7.03
C LEU A 440 5.03 7.79 7.97
N SER A 441 4.59 9.01 8.27
CA SER A 441 5.11 9.74 9.42
C SER A 441 4.72 9.01 10.70
N LEU A 442 5.59 9.01 11.70
CA LEU A 442 5.26 8.41 13.00
C LEU A 442 4.02 9.06 13.63
N LEU A 443 3.85 10.37 13.46
CA LEU A 443 2.70 11.14 13.94
C LEU A 443 1.40 10.80 13.23
N HIS A 444 1.48 10.07 12.11
CA HIS A 444 0.29 9.52 11.47
C HIS A 444 -0.27 8.35 12.27
N VAL A 445 0.61 7.51 12.83
CA VAL A 445 0.25 6.32 13.62
C VAL A 445 0.00 6.68 15.09
N PHE A 446 0.72 7.67 15.63
CA PHE A 446 0.66 8.03 17.05
C PHE A 446 0.21 9.46 17.30
N GLU A 447 -0.28 9.68 18.52
CA GLU A 447 -0.44 10.99 19.14
C GLU A 447 0.43 11.08 20.39
N SER A 448 0.83 12.30 20.75
CA SER A 448 1.57 12.53 22.00
C SER A 448 0.59 12.54 23.16
N SER A 449 0.85 11.72 24.17
CA SER A 449 0.15 11.80 25.46
C SER A 449 0.60 13.03 26.25
N ALA A 450 -0.11 13.35 27.33
CA ALA A 450 0.30 14.37 28.30
C ALA A 450 1.65 14.05 28.98
N SER A 451 2.04 12.77 29.05
CA SER A 451 3.34 12.34 29.58
C SER A 451 4.47 12.40 28.55
N GLY A 452 4.20 12.84 27.32
CA GLY A 452 5.16 12.83 26.21
C GLY A 452 5.40 11.44 25.59
N ALA A 453 4.69 10.40 26.07
CA ALA A 453 4.72 9.08 25.47
C ALA A 453 3.89 9.04 24.18
N TYR A 454 4.31 8.23 23.21
CA TYR A 454 3.52 7.99 22.00
C TYR A 454 2.45 6.94 22.28
N VAL A 455 1.19 7.29 22.06
CA VAL A 455 0.06 6.35 22.13
C VAL A 455 -0.56 6.22 20.74
N GLN A 456 -0.90 4.98 20.33
CA GLN A 456 -1.50 4.76 19.02
C GLN A 456 -2.75 5.62 18.89
N ARG A 457 -2.83 6.39 17.80
CA ARG A 457 -3.88 7.38 17.57
C ARG A 457 -5.25 6.72 17.68
N GLY A 458 -6.13 7.32 18.47
CA GLY A 458 -7.50 6.82 18.68
C GLY A 458 -7.67 5.82 19.82
N VAL A 459 -6.63 5.09 20.24
CA VAL A 459 -6.72 4.10 21.34
C VAL A 459 -7.27 4.72 22.64
N PRO A 460 -6.85 5.91 23.10
CA PRO A 460 -7.41 6.52 24.31
C PRO A 460 -8.90 6.86 24.21
N HIS A 461 -9.41 7.12 23.00
CA HIS A 461 -10.83 7.36 22.77
C HIS A 461 -11.60 6.02 22.73
N LEU A 462 -11.05 5.01 22.07
CA LEU A 462 -11.67 3.69 21.96
C LEU A 462 -11.76 2.96 23.29
N LEU A 463 -10.74 3.07 24.15
CA LEU A 463 -10.80 2.52 25.50
C LEU A 463 -11.92 3.15 26.35
N ARG A 464 -12.23 4.44 26.14
CA ARG A 464 -13.36 5.11 26.81
C ARG A 464 -14.72 4.63 26.31
N ARG A 465 -14.78 4.02 25.13
CA ARG A 465 -15.98 3.48 24.48
C ARG A 465 -15.84 1.98 24.21
N ILE A 466 -15.18 1.26 25.12
CA ILE A 466 -14.73 -0.11 24.85
C ILE A 466 -15.89 -1.07 24.59
N ALA A 467 -17.03 -0.91 25.27
CA ALA A 467 -18.21 -1.73 25.03
C ALA A 467 -18.72 -1.59 23.59
N HIS A 468 -18.84 -0.35 23.10
CA HIS A 468 -19.26 0.00 21.75
C HIS A 468 -18.29 -0.53 20.70
N THR A 469 -16.98 -0.25 20.86
CA THR A 469 -15.95 -0.73 19.93
C THR A 469 -15.89 -2.26 19.90
N ALA A 470 -15.92 -2.92 21.06
CA ALA A 470 -15.93 -4.38 21.15
C ALA A 470 -17.17 -4.99 20.48
N GLY A 471 -18.34 -4.36 20.65
CA GLY A 471 -19.59 -4.78 20.00
C GLY A 471 -19.50 -4.75 18.47
N ILE A 472 -18.98 -3.65 17.91
CA ILE A 472 -18.77 -3.51 16.46
C ILE A 472 -17.80 -4.57 15.93
N TYR A 473 -16.65 -4.77 16.59
CA TYR A 473 -15.68 -5.77 16.15
C TYR A 473 -16.22 -7.20 16.26
N SER A 474 -16.93 -7.52 17.34
CA SER A 474 -17.58 -8.83 17.52
C SER A 474 -18.64 -9.08 16.45
N PHE A 475 -19.44 -8.07 16.11
CA PHE A 475 -20.40 -8.14 15.01
C PHE A 475 -19.72 -8.47 13.68
N LEU A 476 -18.66 -7.72 13.33
CA LEU A 476 -17.95 -7.89 12.06
C LEU A 476 -17.19 -9.23 11.99
N ALA A 477 -16.63 -9.71 13.12
CA ALA A 477 -16.01 -11.02 13.20
C ALA A 477 -17.05 -12.14 12.99
N ARG A 478 -18.19 -12.08 13.68
CA ARG A 478 -19.27 -13.06 13.47
C ARG A 478 -19.87 -13.00 12.07
N MET A 479 -19.89 -11.82 11.44
CA MET A 479 -20.26 -11.67 10.04
C MET A 479 -19.28 -12.40 9.12
N GLN A 480 -17.97 -12.28 9.35
CA GLN A 480 -16.93 -12.99 8.61
C GLN A 480 -17.06 -14.52 8.80
N GLU A 481 -17.20 -14.99 10.04
CA GLU A 481 -17.37 -16.42 10.36
C GLU A 481 -18.64 -17.01 9.76
N GLY A 482 -19.75 -16.27 9.86
CA GLY A 482 -21.00 -16.62 9.20
C GLY A 482 -20.84 -16.69 7.68
N ALA A 483 -20.15 -15.71 7.08
CA ALA A 483 -19.90 -15.69 5.65
C ALA A 483 -19.13 -16.93 5.21
N GLU A 484 -18.04 -17.26 5.90
CA GLU A 484 -17.19 -18.41 5.56
C GLU A 484 -17.93 -19.75 5.67
N ARG A 485 -18.80 -19.92 6.68
CA ARG A 485 -19.63 -21.12 6.84
C ARG A 485 -20.61 -21.32 5.69
N GLU A 486 -21.18 -20.24 5.16
CA GLU A 486 -22.14 -20.27 4.06
C GLU A 486 -21.47 -20.20 2.67
N GLY A 487 -20.13 -20.19 2.60
CA GLY A 487 -19.41 -19.98 1.33
C GLY A 487 -19.57 -18.57 0.74
N HIS A 488 -19.97 -17.61 1.57
CA HIS A 488 -20.10 -16.19 1.26
C HIS A 488 -18.82 -15.42 1.65
N VAL A 489 -18.77 -14.12 1.35
CA VAL A 489 -17.60 -13.28 1.64
C VAL A 489 -18.02 -11.92 2.22
N LEU A 490 -17.44 -11.54 3.35
CA LEU A 490 -17.40 -10.14 3.78
C LEU A 490 -16.24 -9.46 3.04
N GLU A 491 -16.56 -8.73 1.97
CA GLU A 491 -15.55 -8.22 1.02
C GLU A 491 -14.64 -7.15 1.65
N TRP A 492 -15.23 -6.24 2.41
CA TRP A 492 -14.53 -5.17 3.10
C TRP A 492 -15.39 -4.60 4.22
N TRP A 493 -14.74 -3.97 5.20
CA TRP A 493 -15.40 -3.22 6.26
C TRP A 493 -14.51 -2.05 6.71
N GLU A 494 -15.13 -1.02 7.27
CA GLU A 494 -14.50 0.22 7.73
C GLU A 494 -15.19 0.67 9.03
N THR A 495 -14.45 1.27 9.96
CA THR A 495 -14.99 1.83 11.22
C THR A 495 -14.60 3.30 11.39
N GLU A 496 -15.32 4.01 12.27
CA GLU A 496 -15.01 5.37 12.72
C GLU A 496 -14.75 6.40 11.58
N GLU A 497 -13.56 7.01 11.52
CA GLU A 497 -13.26 8.02 10.51
C GLU A 497 -13.21 7.46 9.09
N ARG A 498 -13.03 6.14 8.94
CA ARG A 498 -13.06 5.53 7.62
C ARG A 498 -14.48 5.28 7.13
N SER A 499 -15.45 5.12 8.01
CA SER A 499 -16.87 5.11 7.66
C SER A 499 -17.41 6.54 7.46
N ALA A 500 -16.74 7.56 8.02
CA ALA A 500 -17.11 8.96 7.86
C ALA A 500 -17.15 9.44 6.40
N ARG A 501 -18.17 10.22 6.05
CA ARG A 501 -18.31 10.93 4.76
C ARG A 501 -18.54 12.42 5.00
N ARG A 502 -18.05 13.23 4.07
CA ARG A 502 -18.28 14.67 4.04
C ARG A 502 -19.10 15.00 2.80
N TYR A 503 -20.18 15.72 2.99
CA TYR A 503 -21.08 16.13 1.91
C TYR A 503 -21.45 17.60 2.05
N ARG A 504 -21.94 18.19 0.96
CA ARG A 504 -22.43 19.56 0.94
C ARG A 504 -23.95 19.57 0.80
N MET A 505 -24.61 20.31 1.68
CA MET A 505 -26.04 20.58 1.61
C MET A 505 -26.23 22.08 1.79
N GLN A 506 -26.96 22.72 0.87
CA GLN A 506 -27.20 24.18 0.90
C GLN A 506 -25.91 25.01 1.07
N GLY A 507 -24.81 24.59 0.44
CA GLY A 507 -23.51 25.26 0.51
C GLY A 507 -22.70 25.01 1.78
N GLN A 508 -23.26 24.38 2.81
CA GLN A 508 -22.57 24.04 4.07
C GLN A 508 -22.00 22.62 4.04
N TRP A 509 -20.89 22.40 4.76
CA TRP A 509 -20.31 21.07 4.91
C TRP A 509 -20.92 20.33 6.09
N HIS A 510 -21.38 19.13 5.85
CA HIS A 510 -21.90 18.21 6.87
C HIS A 510 -21.06 16.95 6.91
N ASN A 511 -21.13 16.26 8.06
CA ASN A 511 -20.50 14.97 8.27
C ASN A 511 -21.57 13.90 8.43
N PHE A 512 -21.38 12.78 7.75
CA PHE A 512 -22.14 11.56 7.89
C PHE A 512 -21.21 10.53 8.53
N LEU A 513 -21.58 9.96 9.68
CA LEU A 513 -20.68 9.13 10.48
C LEU A 513 -21.40 7.87 11.01
N PRO A 514 -21.60 6.85 10.16
CA PRO A 514 -21.98 5.52 10.64
C PRO A 514 -20.87 4.95 11.53
N ASP A 515 -21.24 4.18 12.55
CA ASP A 515 -20.25 3.55 13.43
C ASP A 515 -19.34 2.57 12.66
N ALA A 516 -19.92 1.81 11.72
CA ALA A 516 -19.18 1.04 10.72
C ALA A 516 -19.88 1.00 9.36
N THR A 517 -19.11 0.70 8.30
CA THR A 517 -19.65 0.34 6.99
C THR A 517 -19.02 -0.96 6.51
N PHE A 518 -19.77 -1.76 5.75
CA PHE A 518 -19.22 -2.99 5.18
C PHE A 518 -19.95 -3.40 3.91
N CYS A 519 -19.34 -4.34 3.18
CA CYS A 519 -19.96 -4.98 2.03
C CYS A 519 -19.86 -6.49 2.12
N TYR A 520 -20.96 -7.15 1.78
CA TYR A 520 -21.14 -8.59 1.86
C TYR A 520 -21.58 -9.13 0.50
N ALA A 521 -21.04 -10.28 0.12
CA ALA A 521 -21.34 -10.97 -1.12
C ALA A 521 -21.75 -12.43 -0.86
N ALA A 522 -22.89 -12.83 -1.42
CA ALA A 522 -23.42 -14.19 -1.44
C ALA A 522 -23.65 -14.61 -2.90
N GLY A 523 -22.66 -15.25 -3.51
CA GLY A 523 -22.65 -15.54 -4.94
C GLY A 523 -22.71 -14.25 -5.76
N ALA A 524 -23.72 -14.12 -6.63
CA ALA A 524 -23.93 -12.91 -7.43
C ALA A 524 -24.63 -11.77 -6.66
N LYS A 525 -25.22 -12.06 -5.49
CA LYS A 525 -25.88 -11.05 -4.67
C LYS A 525 -24.85 -10.30 -3.85
N ARG A 526 -24.89 -8.98 -3.90
CA ARG A 526 -23.99 -8.10 -3.16
C ARG A 526 -24.79 -6.96 -2.55
N PHE A 527 -24.54 -6.67 -1.28
CA PHE A 527 -25.11 -5.48 -0.63
C PHE A 527 -24.06 -4.79 0.22
N CYS A 528 -24.26 -3.48 0.43
CA CYS A 528 -23.48 -2.69 1.37
C CYS A 528 -24.39 -2.29 2.53
N SER A 529 -23.78 -2.12 3.71
CA SER A 529 -24.50 -1.72 4.90
C SER A 529 -23.78 -0.63 5.67
N TRP A 530 -24.59 0.21 6.31
CA TRP A 530 -24.20 1.08 7.41
C TRP A 530 -24.62 0.40 8.71
N LEU A 531 -23.74 0.38 9.69
CA LEU A 531 -23.99 -0.20 11.01
C LEU A 531 -24.02 0.93 12.03
N GLU A 532 -25.04 0.89 12.88
CA GLU A 532 -25.13 1.67 14.11
C GLU A 532 -25.23 0.73 15.31
N TRP A 533 -24.36 0.96 16.28
CA TRP A 533 -24.30 0.18 17.51
C TRP A 533 -24.66 1.06 18.69
N ASP A 534 -25.88 0.92 19.20
CA ASP A 534 -26.34 1.68 20.36
C ASP A 534 -26.21 0.84 21.64
N GLU A 535 -25.61 1.44 22.66
CA GLU A 535 -25.52 0.85 24.01
C GLU A 535 -26.76 1.16 24.86
N GLY A 536 -27.74 1.89 24.30
CA GLY A 536 -28.93 2.36 25.00
C GLY A 536 -28.70 3.63 25.84
N THR A 537 -27.51 4.24 25.73
CA THR A 537 -27.09 5.42 26.51
C THR A 537 -27.43 6.74 25.83
N MET A 538 -27.64 6.76 24.52
CA MET A 538 -27.92 7.98 23.76
C MET A 538 -29.35 8.45 24.00
N HIS A 539 -29.60 9.76 24.17
CA HIS A 539 -30.96 10.30 24.34
C HIS A 539 -31.74 10.33 23.01
N ALA A 540 -33.08 10.33 23.09
CA ALA A 540 -33.94 10.32 21.89
C ALA A 540 -33.66 11.50 20.96
N ARG A 541 -33.42 12.70 21.52
CA ARG A 541 -33.04 13.91 20.76
C ARG A 541 -31.73 13.73 19.97
N ASP A 542 -30.73 13.10 20.57
CA ASP A 542 -29.44 12.87 19.93
C ASP A 542 -29.55 11.80 18.84
N LEU A 543 -30.34 10.74 19.10
CA LEU A 543 -30.70 9.75 18.08
C LEU A 543 -31.43 10.40 16.90
N THR A 544 -32.42 11.26 17.14
CA THR A 544 -33.11 12.00 16.07
C THR A 544 -32.11 12.83 15.27
N THR A 545 -31.25 13.59 15.94
CA THR A 545 -30.21 14.40 15.26
C THR A 545 -29.28 13.53 14.42
N LYS A 546 -28.87 12.36 14.95
CA LYS A 546 -28.04 11.38 14.24
C LYS A 546 -28.75 10.86 12.99
N PHE A 547 -29.99 10.41 13.07
CA PHE A 547 -30.74 9.91 11.90
C PHE A 547 -31.17 10.99 10.92
N SER A 548 -31.42 12.24 11.35
CA SER A 548 -31.61 13.34 10.40
C SER A 548 -30.36 13.56 9.52
N SER A 549 -29.15 13.29 10.03
CA SER A 549 -27.94 13.33 9.21
C SER A 549 -27.90 12.26 8.11
N TYR A 550 -28.58 11.12 8.31
CA TYR A 550 -28.78 10.10 7.27
C TYR A 550 -29.72 10.62 6.19
N ALA A 551 -30.88 11.16 6.58
CA ALA A 551 -31.84 11.75 5.62
C ALA A 551 -31.17 12.79 4.72
N HIS A 552 -30.47 13.75 5.33
CA HIS A 552 -29.72 14.77 4.60
C HIS A 552 -28.65 14.18 3.65
N TYR A 553 -27.91 13.15 4.09
CA TYR A 553 -26.91 12.52 3.23
C TYR A 553 -27.57 11.82 2.02
N LEU A 554 -28.71 11.17 2.22
CA LEU A 554 -29.50 10.53 1.17
C LEU A 554 -30.01 11.53 0.13
N GLU A 555 -30.55 12.67 0.59
CA GLU A 555 -31.03 13.75 -0.26
C GLU A 555 -29.96 14.28 -1.21
N THR A 556 -28.70 14.32 -0.77
CA THR A 556 -27.59 14.79 -1.63
C THR A 556 -27.20 13.82 -2.74
N GLN A 557 -27.69 12.57 -2.69
CA GLN A 557 -27.30 11.46 -3.59
C GLN A 557 -25.79 11.21 -3.65
N THR A 558 -25.00 11.74 -2.70
CA THR A 558 -23.54 11.57 -2.68
C THR A 558 -23.14 10.10 -2.61
N TRP A 559 -23.97 9.28 -1.96
CA TRP A 559 -23.79 7.82 -1.83
C TRP A 559 -23.76 7.09 -3.18
N MET A 560 -24.38 7.61 -4.25
CA MET A 560 -24.38 6.95 -5.57
C MET A 560 -22.99 6.93 -6.22
N ARG A 561 -22.11 7.85 -5.81
CA ARG A 561 -20.69 7.82 -6.20
C ARG A 561 -19.93 6.72 -5.47
N GLU A 562 -20.53 6.19 -4.41
CA GLU A 562 -19.88 5.33 -3.46
C GLU A 562 -20.28 3.86 -3.56
N TYR A 563 -21.54 3.64 -3.87
CA TYR A 563 -22.21 2.36 -3.84
C TYR A 563 -23.05 2.22 -5.09
N ALA A 564 -23.06 1.03 -5.68
CA ALA A 564 -23.92 0.72 -6.82
C ALA A 564 -25.40 0.67 -6.42
N THR A 565 -25.67 0.30 -5.16
CA THR A 565 -27.00 0.22 -4.56
C THR A 565 -27.02 1.00 -3.24
N LEU A 566 -28.20 1.49 -2.85
CA LEU A 566 -28.34 2.21 -1.61
C LEU A 566 -28.02 1.27 -0.42
N PRO A 567 -27.08 1.63 0.48
CA PRO A 567 -26.75 0.77 1.61
C PRO A 567 -27.92 0.57 2.57
N ILE A 568 -28.01 -0.62 3.17
CA ILE A 568 -28.99 -0.92 4.23
C ILE A 568 -28.45 -0.38 5.55
N LEU A 569 -29.31 0.30 6.32
CA LEU A 569 -28.98 0.70 7.69
C LEU A 569 -29.35 -0.42 8.67
N LEU A 570 -28.33 -0.96 9.34
CA LEU A 570 -28.44 -1.95 10.39
C LEU A 570 -28.24 -1.27 11.73
N VAL A 571 -29.16 -1.51 12.67
CA VAL A 571 -29.09 -0.98 14.03
C VAL A 571 -29.08 -2.13 15.02
N VAL A 572 -28.09 -2.15 15.90
CA VAL A 572 -28.01 -3.10 17.01
C VAL A 572 -28.22 -2.35 18.31
N VAL A 573 -29.16 -2.83 19.12
CA VAL A 573 -29.53 -2.26 20.43
C VAL A 573 -29.38 -3.32 21.54
N PRO A 574 -29.28 -2.96 22.83
CA PRO A 574 -29.02 -3.95 23.87
C PRO A 574 -30.21 -4.90 24.15
N HIS A 575 -31.45 -4.40 24.08
CA HIS A 575 -32.63 -5.17 24.50
C HIS A 575 -33.92 -4.73 23.79
N PRO A 576 -35.01 -5.52 23.83
CA PRO A 576 -36.24 -5.24 23.08
C PRO A 576 -36.89 -3.87 23.39
N GLY A 577 -36.80 -3.38 24.63
CA GLY A 577 -37.27 -2.02 24.96
C GLY A 577 -36.55 -0.90 24.17
N GLN A 578 -35.23 -1.00 23.98
CA GLN A 578 -34.50 -0.04 23.13
C GLN A 578 -34.83 -0.25 21.65
N GLU A 579 -35.15 -1.47 21.22
CA GLU A 579 -35.57 -1.78 19.85
C GLU A 579 -36.83 -1.00 19.47
N GLN A 580 -37.83 -0.95 20.37
CA GLN A 580 -39.06 -0.18 20.17
C GLN A 580 -38.80 1.32 20.13
N ARG A 581 -38.00 1.84 21.08
CA ARG A 581 -37.61 3.25 21.11
C ARG A 581 -36.86 3.66 19.84
N MET A 582 -35.89 2.86 19.42
CA MET A 582 -35.13 3.05 18.19
C MET A 582 -36.05 3.07 16.97
N SER A 583 -36.99 2.12 16.91
CA SER A 583 -37.98 2.04 15.83
C SER A 583 -38.81 3.32 15.71
N HIS A 584 -39.25 3.88 16.85
CA HIS A 584 -40.00 5.14 16.85
C HIS A 584 -39.14 6.31 16.33
N VAL A 585 -37.91 6.45 16.82
CA VAL A 585 -37.02 7.53 16.38
C VAL A 585 -36.66 7.41 14.89
N VAL A 586 -36.34 6.20 14.43
CA VAL A 586 -36.01 5.93 13.02
C VAL A 586 -37.19 6.27 12.11
N ARG A 587 -38.42 5.84 12.45
CA ARG A 587 -39.61 6.16 11.64
C ARG A 587 -39.78 7.67 11.50
N ASN A 588 -39.79 8.39 12.63
CA ASN A 588 -39.97 9.84 12.62
C ASN A 588 -38.87 10.59 11.84
N ALA A 589 -37.64 10.06 11.79
CA ALA A 589 -36.52 10.74 11.15
C ALA A 589 -36.29 10.33 9.68
N LEU A 590 -36.77 9.15 9.26
CA LEU A 590 -36.39 8.52 8.00
C LEU A 590 -37.59 7.98 7.18
N GLU A 591 -38.83 8.17 7.62
CA GLU A 591 -40.03 7.65 6.92
C GLU A 591 -40.15 8.12 5.47
N ASP A 592 -39.73 9.35 5.17
CA ASP A 592 -39.77 9.95 3.83
C ASP A 592 -38.60 9.50 2.93
N THR A 593 -37.73 8.62 3.43
CA THR A 593 -36.56 8.14 2.68
C THR A 593 -36.80 6.74 2.11
N SER A 594 -36.08 6.40 1.03
CA SER A 594 -36.07 5.04 0.48
C SER A 594 -35.14 4.08 1.24
N LEU A 595 -34.64 4.48 2.41
CA LEU A 595 -33.67 3.70 3.16
C LEU A 595 -34.31 2.45 3.77
N VAL A 596 -33.71 1.29 3.50
CA VAL A 596 -34.07 0.07 4.23
C VAL A 596 -33.39 0.12 5.59
N VAL A 597 -34.18 0.09 6.66
CA VAL A 597 -33.68 0.11 8.04
C VAL A 597 -34.11 -1.16 8.77
N ARG A 598 -33.13 -1.84 9.36
CA ARG A 598 -33.33 -3.07 10.12
C ARG A 598 -32.72 -2.95 11.50
N VAL A 599 -33.44 -3.43 12.51
CA VAL A 599 -33.00 -3.43 13.90
C VAL A 599 -32.92 -4.85 14.45
N THR A 600 -31.95 -5.11 15.32
CA THR A 600 -31.90 -6.33 16.12
C THR A 600 -31.34 -6.03 17.51
N THR A 601 -31.37 -7.01 18.40
CA THR A 601 -30.80 -6.89 19.75
C THR A 601 -29.47 -7.62 19.86
N THR A 602 -28.59 -7.18 20.78
CA THR A 602 -27.35 -7.90 21.09
C THR A 602 -27.62 -9.33 21.54
N THR A 603 -28.66 -9.57 22.35
CA THR A 603 -29.06 -10.92 22.77
C THR A 603 -29.37 -11.84 21.58
N ARG A 604 -30.18 -11.38 20.61
CA ARG A 604 -30.49 -12.19 19.42
C ARG A 604 -29.26 -12.43 18.56
N LEU A 605 -28.38 -11.43 18.46
CA LEU A 605 -27.12 -11.51 17.74
C LEU A 605 -26.14 -12.51 18.40
N ASP A 606 -26.11 -12.57 19.72
CA ASP A 606 -25.30 -13.51 20.51
C ASP A 606 -25.80 -14.95 20.37
N GLU A 607 -27.11 -15.15 20.39
CA GLU A 607 -27.72 -16.49 20.30
C GLU A 607 -27.68 -17.08 18.89
N LYS A 608 -27.97 -16.27 17.87
CA LYS A 608 -28.23 -16.77 16.51
C LYS A 608 -27.21 -16.30 15.46
N GLY A 609 -26.42 -15.27 15.76
CA GLY A 609 -25.48 -14.68 14.83
C GLY A 609 -26.12 -13.69 13.83
N PRO A 610 -25.31 -12.87 13.14
CA PRO A 610 -25.79 -11.74 12.34
C PRO A 610 -26.44 -12.12 11.01
N LEU A 611 -26.23 -13.35 10.51
CA LEU A 611 -26.84 -13.82 9.27
C LEU A 611 -28.20 -14.49 9.47
N ALA A 612 -28.61 -14.74 10.71
CA ALA A 612 -29.89 -15.34 11.02
C ALA A 612 -31.06 -14.38 10.75
N GLU A 613 -32.28 -14.93 10.74
CA GLU A 613 -33.53 -14.17 10.65
C GLU A 613 -33.85 -13.47 11.99
N ILE A 614 -33.00 -12.53 12.40
CA ILE A 614 -33.13 -11.77 13.65
C ILE A 614 -33.40 -10.29 13.42
N TRP A 615 -33.47 -9.87 12.16
CA TRP A 615 -33.58 -8.48 11.77
C TRP A 615 -35.05 -8.09 11.61
N HIS A 616 -35.51 -7.15 12.44
CA HIS A 616 -36.82 -6.54 12.32
C HIS A 616 -36.74 -5.34 11.38
N GLN A 617 -37.51 -5.36 10.29
CA GLN A 617 -37.51 -4.28 9.32
C GLN A 617 -38.41 -3.12 9.79
N ILE A 618 -37.78 -1.97 10.08
CA ILE A 618 -38.47 -0.74 10.48
C ILE A 618 -38.97 0.00 9.24
N LEU A 619 -38.12 0.13 8.21
CA LEU A 619 -38.40 0.83 6.95
C LEU A 619 -38.01 -0.03 5.74
N PRO A 620 -38.84 -0.07 4.69
CA PRO A 620 -40.27 0.27 4.72
C PRO A 620 -41.02 -0.64 5.72
N PRO A 621 -42.13 -0.18 6.32
CA PRO A 621 -42.86 -0.97 7.30
C PRO A 621 -43.38 -2.26 6.65
N THR A 622 -43.09 -3.40 7.27
CA THR A 622 -43.60 -4.71 6.86
C THR A 622 -44.43 -5.32 7.99
N LYS A 623 -45.34 -6.24 7.67
CA LYS A 623 -46.15 -6.95 8.67
C LYS A 623 -45.26 -7.85 9.54
N ASN A 624 -44.62 -7.30 10.58
CA ASN A 624 -43.91 -7.98 11.68
C ASN A 624 -43.11 -9.26 11.32
N GLN A 625 -42.52 -9.33 10.13
CA GLN A 625 -41.71 -10.48 9.73
C GLN A 625 -40.25 -10.22 10.07
N GLN A 626 -39.65 -11.13 10.83
CA GLN A 626 -38.20 -11.22 10.91
C GLN A 626 -37.68 -11.63 9.53
N ARG A 627 -36.57 -11.02 9.11
CA ARG A 627 -35.97 -11.28 7.80
C ARG A 627 -34.51 -11.64 7.95
N GLY A 628 -34.01 -12.48 7.05
CA GLY A 628 -32.59 -12.68 6.86
C GLY A 628 -31.95 -11.42 6.30
N LEU A 629 -30.66 -11.24 6.56
CA LEU A 629 -29.91 -10.08 6.04
C LEU A 629 -29.95 -10.01 4.51
N LEU A 630 -30.07 -11.16 3.83
CA LEU A 630 -30.11 -11.31 2.37
C LEU A 630 -31.50 -11.14 1.73
N ASP A 631 -32.57 -11.00 2.52
CA ASP A 631 -33.93 -10.83 2.01
C ASP A 631 -34.19 -9.39 1.56
N VAL A 632 -33.38 -8.93 0.61
CA VAL A 632 -33.50 -7.62 -0.01
C VAL A 632 -34.28 -7.81 -1.31
N SER A 633 -35.60 -7.61 -1.24
CA SER A 633 -36.44 -7.47 -2.43
C SER A 633 -36.11 -6.12 -3.06
N HIS A 634 -35.24 -6.14 -4.07
CA HIS A 634 -34.90 -4.98 -4.89
C HIS A 634 -35.96 -4.73 -5.96
#